data_AF-A0A6M3LIX3-F1
#
_entry.id   AF-A0A6M3LIX3-F1
#
_cell.length_a   1.000
_cell.length_b   1.000
_cell.length_c   1.000
_cell.angle_alpha   90.00
_cell.angle_beta   90.00
_cell.angle_gamma   90.00
#
_symmetry.space_group_name_H-M   'P 1'
#
loop_
_entity.id
_entity.type
_entity.pdbx_description
1 polymer ?
#
loop_
_entity_poly.entity_id
_entity_poly.type
_entity_poly.pdbx_seq_one_letter_code
_entity_poly.pdbx_strand_id
1 'polypeptide(L)'
;MTYTATKWNTVEDKEKFTKHFKQFVEKGFPKSMFHKEFYNRMSMMREHIAHYDQMGFFSTWFFTAEQRTEFLKQWINTPIYGNSTYTWSDVEEVLCTWLQEHPEYLERERSAHVYQIKSLEKAELVRLKAKYE
;
A
#
# COMPACT_ATOMS: atom_id res chain seq x y z
N MET A 1 -0.71 -20.84 -5.47
CA MET A 1 -1.29 -20.92 -4.11
C MET A 1 -2.80 -21.10 -4.21
N THR A 2 -3.40 -21.81 -3.26
CA THR A 2 -4.85 -21.94 -3.08
C THR A 2 -5.22 -21.29 -1.75
N TYR A 3 -6.26 -20.45 -1.69
CA TYR A 3 -6.71 -19.85 -0.43
C TYR A 3 -7.43 -20.86 0.45
N THR A 4 -7.33 -20.66 1.76
CA THR A 4 -8.05 -21.45 2.77
C THR A 4 -9.20 -20.61 3.32
N ALA A 5 -10.42 -21.13 3.29
CA ALA A 5 -11.55 -20.48 3.93
C ALA A 5 -11.36 -20.40 5.45
N THR A 6 -11.89 -19.34 6.06
CA THR A 6 -11.95 -19.20 7.52
C THR A 6 -13.40 -19.36 7.99
N LYS A 7 -13.62 -19.35 9.31
CA LYS A 7 -14.98 -19.33 9.87
C LYS A 7 -15.85 -18.17 9.35
N TRP A 8 -15.23 -17.04 9.02
CA TRP A 8 -15.93 -15.78 8.73
C TRP A 8 -15.83 -15.33 7.28
N ASN A 9 -14.95 -15.92 6.49
CA ASN A 9 -14.65 -15.51 5.12
C ASN A 9 -14.41 -16.71 4.23
N THR A 10 -14.98 -16.66 3.03
CA THR A 10 -14.83 -17.72 2.03
C THR A 10 -13.53 -17.55 1.23
N VAL A 11 -13.27 -18.50 0.33
CA VAL A 11 -12.17 -18.39 -0.64
C VAL A 11 -12.40 -17.23 -1.60
N GLU A 12 -13.64 -17.04 -2.04
CA GLU A 12 -14.04 -15.98 -2.97
C GLU A 12 -13.85 -14.58 -2.36
N ASP A 13 -14.08 -14.41 -1.06
CA ASP A 13 -13.79 -13.16 -0.34
C ASP A 13 -12.30 -12.80 -0.44
N LYS A 14 -11.43 -13.79 -0.24
CA LYS A 14 -9.97 -13.65 -0.31
C LYS A 14 -9.54 -13.33 -1.74
N GLU A 15 -10.08 -14.02 -2.74
CA GLU A 15 -9.84 -13.74 -4.16
C GLU A 15 -10.23 -12.32 -4.55
N LYS A 16 -11.44 -11.88 -4.15
CA LYS A 16 -11.96 -10.55 -4.42
C LYS A 16 -11.04 -9.47 -3.84
N PHE A 17 -10.60 -9.64 -2.59
CA PHE A 17 -9.68 -8.71 -1.95
C PHE A 17 -8.33 -8.67 -2.66
N THR A 18 -7.71 -9.83 -2.95
CA THR A 18 -6.42 -9.89 -3.65
C THR A 18 -6.51 -9.19 -4.99
N LYS A 19 -7.55 -9.46 -5.79
CA LYS A 19 -7.76 -8.82 -7.09
C LYS A 19 -7.88 -7.29 -6.94
N HIS A 20 -8.67 -6.83 -5.97
CA HIS A 20 -8.84 -5.40 -5.72
C HIS A 20 -7.54 -4.73 -5.27
N PHE A 21 -6.77 -5.37 -4.38
CA PHE A 21 -5.47 -4.87 -3.93
C PHE A 21 -4.50 -4.68 -5.09
N LYS A 22 -4.37 -5.69 -5.96
CA LYS A 22 -3.50 -5.62 -7.14
C LYS A 22 -3.91 -4.46 -8.05
N GLN A 23 -5.21 -4.36 -8.37
CA GLN A 23 -5.72 -3.25 -9.18
C GLN A 23 -5.53 -1.88 -8.54
N PHE A 24 -5.62 -1.78 -7.22
CA PHE A 24 -5.38 -0.54 -6.47
C PHE A 24 -3.93 -0.09 -6.59
N VAL A 25 -2.97 -1.02 -6.46
CA VAL A 25 -1.53 -0.74 -6.64
C VAL A 25 -1.21 -0.41 -8.11
N GLU A 26 -1.72 -1.21 -9.05
CA GLU A 26 -1.56 -1.00 -10.50
C GLU A 26 -1.99 0.41 -10.90
N LYS A 27 -3.13 0.87 -10.41
CA LYS A 27 -3.71 2.20 -10.74
C LYS A 27 -3.12 3.37 -9.96
N GLY A 28 -2.10 3.15 -9.13
CA GLY A 28 -1.44 4.24 -8.40
C GLY A 28 -2.23 4.71 -7.17
N PHE A 29 -2.87 3.79 -6.46
CA PHE A 29 -3.51 4.03 -5.16
C PHE A 29 -4.64 5.09 -5.18
N PRO A 30 -5.59 5.03 -6.14
CA PRO A 30 -6.64 6.05 -6.24
C PRO A 30 -7.60 6.02 -5.06
N LYS A 31 -7.85 7.18 -4.43
CA LYS A 31 -8.77 7.32 -3.29
C LYS A 31 -10.17 6.76 -3.57
N SER A 32 -10.66 6.85 -4.80
CA SER A 32 -11.97 6.33 -5.22
C SER A 32 -12.09 4.81 -5.09
N MET A 33 -10.98 4.07 -5.10
CA MET A 33 -10.95 2.61 -4.90
C MET A 33 -10.69 2.22 -3.44
N PHE A 34 -10.36 3.18 -2.57
CA PHE A 34 -10.13 2.91 -1.16
C PHE A 34 -11.42 3.02 -0.36
N HIS A 35 -12.37 2.11 -0.58
CA HIS A 35 -13.67 2.08 0.09
C HIS A 35 -13.63 1.37 1.45
N LYS A 36 -14.70 1.52 2.24
CA LYS A 36 -14.77 1.04 3.63
C LYS A 36 -14.51 -0.46 3.78
N GLU A 37 -15.07 -1.30 2.92
CA GLU A 37 -14.82 -2.76 2.97
C GLU A 37 -13.34 -3.10 2.76
N PHE A 38 -12.68 -2.43 1.81
CA PHE A 38 -11.27 -2.65 1.52
C PHE A 38 -10.39 -2.19 2.69
N TYR A 39 -10.69 -1.02 3.26
CA TYR A 39 -10.05 -0.52 4.48
C TYR A 39 -10.23 -1.48 5.65
N ASN A 40 -11.46 -1.89 5.97
CA ASN A 40 -11.76 -2.74 7.12
C ASN A 40 -10.96 -4.04 7.09
N ARG A 41 -10.71 -4.61 5.90
CA ARG A 41 -9.85 -5.78 5.76
C ARG A 41 -8.37 -5.41 5.86
N MET A 42 -7.92 -4.41 5.10
CA MET A 42 -6.52 -4.03 5.04
C MET A 42 -5.97 -3.59 6.40
N SER A 43 -6.76 -2.90 7.22
CA SER A 43 -6.36 -2.47 8.57
C SER A 43 -6.15 -3.62 9.54
N MET A 44 -6.63 -4.83 9.23
CA MET A 44 -6.43 -6.02 10.05
C MET A 44 -5.23 -6.86 9.59
N MET A 45 -4.51 -6.42 8.56
CA MET A 45 -3.40 -7.16 7.92
C MET A 45 -2.08 -6.43 8.14
N ARG A 46 -0.97 -7.19 8.14
CA ARG A 46 0.43 -6.69 8.16
C ARG A 46 0.71 -5.49 9.10
N GLU A 47 0.24 -5.59 10.34
CA GLU A 47 0.51 -4.64 11.44
C GLU A 47 -0.16 -3.26 11.30
N HIS A 48 -1.14 -3.09 10.41
CA HIS A 48 -1.86 -1.82 10.23
C HIS A 48 -2.97 -1.55 11.27
N ILE A 49 -3.01 -2.30 12.37
CA ILE A 49 -4.14 -2.36 13.32
C ILE A 49 -4.35 -1.04 14.09
N ALA A 50 -3.37 -0.12 14.08
CA ALA A 50 -3.43 1.15 14.80
C ALA A 50 -4.22 2.28 14.10
N HIS A 51 -4.73 2.08 12.89
CA HIS A 51 -5.44 3.12 12.15
C HIS A 51 -6.96 3.04 12.38
N TYR A 52 -7.47 3.91 13.26
CA TYR A 52 -8.87 3.89 13.74
C TYR A 52 -9.94 4.30 12.72
N ASP A 53 -9.57 4.98 11.62
CA ASP A 53 -10.51 5.34 10.56
C ASP A 53 -9.89 5.27 9.14
N GLN A 54 -10.78 5.14 8.16
CA GLN A 54 -10.44 4.98 6.74
C GLN A 54 -9.66 6.17 6.17
N MET A 55 -10.00 7.40 6.56
CA MET A 55 -9.34 8.59 6.03
C MET A 55 -7.97 8.78 6.67
N GLY A 56 -7.87 8.53 7.98
CA GLY A 56 -6.62 8.46 8.71
C GLY A 56 -5.66 7.48 8.05
N PHE A 57 -6.09 6.22 7.84
CA PHE A 57 -5.30 5.21 7.14
C PHE A 57 -4.82 5.70 5.78
N PHE A 58 -5.73 6.20 4.95
CA PHE A 58 -5.38 6.64 3.60
C PHE A 58 -4.38 7.79 3.62
N SER A 59 -4.56 8.74 4.53
CA SER A 59 -3.67 9.89 4.69
C SER A 59 -2.27 9.50 5.18
N THR A 60 -2.16 8.43 5.98
CA THR A 60 -0.88 7.93 6.46
C THR A 60 -0.09 7.23 5.37
N TRP A 61 -0.76 6.43 4.52
CA TRP A 61 -0.06 5.51 3.63
C TRP A 61 -0.08 5.87 2.15
N PHE A 62 -1.04 6.68 1.69
CA PHE A 62 -1.30 6.82 0.25
C PHE A 62 -1.30 8.26 -0.28
N PHE A 63 -1.19 9.27 0.59
CA PHE A 63 -1.31 10.67 0.19
C PHE A 63 -0.11 11.15 -0.64
N THR A 64 1.11 10.77 -0.27
CA THR A 64 2.34 11.12 -0.98
C THR A 64 3.03 9.90 -1.59
N ALA A 65 3.90 10.12 -2.58
CA ALA A 65 4.70 9.05 -3.18
C ALA A 65 5.67 8.40 -2.19
N GLU A 66 6.17 9.18 -1.23
CA GLU A 66 6.97 8.69 -0.10
C GLU A 66 6.20 7.68 0.73
N GLN A 67 5.00 8.06 1.18
CA GLN A 67 4.15 7.18 2.00
C GLN A 67 3.81 5.88 1.27
N ARG A 68 3.51 5.96 -0.03
CA ARG A 68 3.24 4.78 -0.87
C ARG A 68 4.46 3.88 -1.02
N THR A 69 5.64 4.47 -1.11
CA THR A 69 6.92 3.73 -1.11
C THR A 69 7.09 2.98 0.20
N GLU A 70 6.87 3.63 1.35
CA GLU A 70 7.00 3.00 2.66
C GLU A 70 5.95 1.91 2.88
N PHE A 71 4.70 2.15 2.45
CA PHE A 71 3.64 1.13 2.47
C PHE A 71 4.06 -0.14 1.71
N LEU A 72 4.55 0.03 0.48
CA LEU A 72 4.99 -1.11 -0.35
C LEU A 72 6.19 -1.84 0.26
N LYS A 73 7.17 -1.11 0.81
CA LYS A 73 8.30 -1.72 1.54
C LYS A 73 7.83 -2.53 2.74
N GLN A 74 6.91 -2.00 3.53
CA GLN A 74 6.36 -2.73 4.69
C GLN A 74 5.65 -4.01 4.25
N TRP A 75 4.86 -3.94 3.18
CA TRP A 75 4.18 -5.12 2.62
C TRP A 75 5.14 -6.19 2.07
N ILE A 76 6.35 -5.82 1.66
CA ILE A 76 7.37 -6.75 1.18
C ILE A 76 8.20 -7.32 2.33
N ASN A 77 8.53 -6.49 3.34
CA ASN A 77 9.53 -6.83 4.35
C ASN A 77 8.96 -7.34 5.66
N THR A 78 7.71 -7.02 6.00
CA THR A 78 7.11 -7.48 7.25
C THR A 78 6.91 -9.00 7.21
N PRO A 79 7.26 -9.75 8.27
CA PRO A 79 7.08 -11.19 8.29
C PRO A 79 5.61 -11.66 8.17
N ILE A 80 5.51 -12.88 7.64
CA ILE A 80 4.35 -13.79 7.55
C ILE A 80 3.85 -14.35 8.89
N TYR A 81 2.77 -13.89 9.52
CA TYR A 81 2.26 -14.54 10.74
C TYR A 81 0.83 -15.06 10.61
N GLY A 82 0.55 -16.19 11.25
CA GLY A 82 -0.80 -16.74 11.38
C GLY A 82 -1.06 -17.98 10.52
N ASN A 83 -2.09 -18.73 10.91
CA ASN A 83 -2.55 -19.92 10.20
C ASN A 83 -3.72 -19.53 9.28
N SER A 84 -3.66 -19.92 8.00
CA SER A 84 -4.63 -19.55 6.96
C SER A 84 -6.06 -20.03 7.22
N THR A 85 -6.25 -21.00 8.11
CA THR A 85 -7.59 -21.46 8.56
C THR A 85 -8.27 -20.46 9.52
N TYR A 86 -7.49 -19.59 10.17
CA TYR A 86 -7.97 -18.60 11.13
C TYR A 86 -7.69 -17.15 10.70
N THR A 87 -6.75 -16.95 9.78
CA THR A 87 -6.23 -15.63 9.37
C THR A 87 -6.17 -15.50 7.85
N TRP A 88 -5.71 -14.35 7.38
CA TRP A 88 -5.52 -14.04 5.97
C TRP A 88 -4.04 -14.13 5.56
N SER A 89 -3.24 -14.94 6.28
CA SER A 89 -1.80 -15.08 6.04
C SER A 89 -1.46 -15.61 4.64
N ASP A 90 -2.33 -16.45 4.07
CA ASP A 90 -2.24 -16.91 2.68
C ASP A 90 -2.44 -15.78 1.65
N VAL A 91 -3.32 -14.83 1.93
CA VAL A 91 -3.49 -13.61 1.11
C VAL A 91 -2.28 -12.69 1.25
N GLU A 92 -1.77 -12.51 2.47
CA GLU A 92 -0.57 -11.72 2.72
C GLU A 92 0.64 -12.30 1.97
N GLU A 93 0.78 -13.62 1.94
CA GLU A 93 1.85 -14.31 1.22
C GLU A 93 1.73 -14.09 -0.29
N VAL A 94 0.54 -14.33 -0.85
CA VAL A 94 0.30 -14.11 -2.30
C VAL A 94 0.57 -12.66 -2.71
N LEU A 95 0.15 -11.69 -1.91
CA LEU A 95 0.37 -10.28 -2.21
C LEU A 95 1.83 -9.86 -2.02
N CYS A 96 2.52 -10.41 -1.01
CA CYS A 96 3.95 -10.19 -0.81
C CYS A 96 4.77 -10.71 -2.00
N THR A 97 4.55 -11.97 -2.39
CA THR A 97 5.21 -12.57 -3.56
C THR A 97 4.91 -11.78 -4.83
N TRP A 98 3.65 -11.40 -5.05
CA TRP A 98 3.29 -10.58 -6.20
C TRP A 98 4.00 -9.23 -6.22
N LEU A 99 4.11 -8.53 -5.09
CA LEU A 99 4.87 -7.27 -5.01
C LEU A 99 6.38 -7.47 -5.25
N GLN A 100 6.94 -8.60 -4.83
CA GLN A 100 8.34 -8.96 -5.09
C GLN A 100 8.58 -9.29 -6.58
N GLU A 101 7.63 -9.94 -7.24
CA GLU A 101 7.66 -10.25 -8.67
C GLU A 101 7.44 -9.02 -9.56
N HIS A 102 6.84 -7.96 -9.01
CA HIS A 102 6.52 -6.71 -9.70
C HIS A 102 7.20 -5.49 -9.07
N PRO A 103 8.55 -5.42 -9.09
CA PRO A 103 9.30 -4.31 -8.48
C PRO A 103 9.00 -2.95 -9.14
N GLU A 104 8.46 -2.93 -10.37
CA GLU A 104 8.11 -1.71 -11.10
C GLU A 104 7.12 -0.80 -10.36
N TYR A 105 6.21 -1.37 -9.54
CA TYR A 105 5.28 -0.56 -8.76
C TYR A 105 5.98 0.21 -7.65
N LEU A 106 6.96 -0.42 -7.00
CA LEU A 106 7.76 0.22 -5.98
C LEU A 106 8.72 1.25 -6.59
N GLU A 107 9.33 0.94 -7.74
CA GLU A 107 10.19 1.89 -8.46
C GLU A 107 9.42 3.11 -8.99
N ARG A 108 8.17 2.93 -9.42
CA ARG A 108 7.29 4.03 -9.82
C ARG A 108 7.11 5.04 -8.68
N GLU A 109 6.77 4.56 -7.48
CA GLU A 109 6.55 5.44 -6.33
C GLU A 109 7.86 6.08 -5.85
N ARG A 110 8.96 5.32 -5.84
CA ARG A 110 10.30 5.88 -5.55
C ARG A 110 10.66 7.01 -6.50
N SER A 111 10.47 6.79 -7.81
CA SER A 111 10.81 7.76 -8.85
C SER A 111 9.94 9.02 -8.73
N ALA A 112 8.64 8.85 -8.45
CA ALA A 112 7.73 9.97 -8.21
C ALA A 112 8.14 10.79 -6.97
N HIS A 113 8.55 10.13 -5.88
CA HIS A 113 9.04 10.79 -4.68
C HIS A 113 10.32 11.61 -4.94
N VAL A 114 11.31 11.01 -5.60
CA VAL A 114 12.57 11.69 -5.96
C VAL A 114 12.32 12.89 -6.88
N TYR A 115 11.41 12.76 -7.84
CA TYR A 115 11.05 13.85 -8.72
C TYR A 115 10.41 15.02 -7.94
N GLN A 116 9.51 14.71 -6.99
CA GLN A 116 8.87 15.72 -6.15
C GLN A 116 9.90 16.50 -5.31
N ILE A 117 10.85 15.81 -4.69
CA ILE A 117 11.96 16.45 -3.95
C ILE A 117 12.74 17.41 -4.86
N LYS A 118 13.21 16.93 -6.01
CA LYS A 118 13.99 17.75 -6.96
C LYS A 118 13.24 18.99 -7.43
N SER A 119 11.93 18.86 -7.65
CA SER A 119 11.06 19.97 -8.04
C SER A 119 10.97 21.04 -6.94
N LEU A 120 10.78 20.61 -5.69
CA LEU A 120 10.72 21.50 -4.52
C LEU A 120 12.06 22.20 -4.26
N GLU A 121 13.17 21.47 -4.34
CA GLU A 121 14.53 22.02 -4.19
C GLU A 121 14.81 23.08 -5.26
N LYS A 122 14.43 22.81 -6.52
CA LYS A 122 14.59 23.78 -7.60
C LYS A 122 13.75 25.03 -7.39
N ALA A 123 12.51 24.88 -6.93
CA ALA A 123 11.62 26.01 -6.64
C ALA A 123 12.19 26.87 -5.49
N GLU A 124 12.71 26.23 -4.44
CA GLU A 124 13.34 26.93 -3.32
C GLU A 124 14.63 27.65 -3.74
N LEU A 125 15.45 27.03 -4.59
CA LEU A 125 16.65 27.68 -5.14
C LEU A 125 16.29 28.96 -5.92
N VAL A 126 15.25 28.92 -6.75
CA VAL A 126 14.77 30.10 -7.49
C VAL A 126 14.30 31.19 -6.52
N ARG A 127 13.54 30.82 -5.47
CA ARG A 127 13.07 31.75 -4.43
C ARG A 127 14.25 32.40 -3.68
N LEU A 128 15.26 31.63 -3.32
CA LEU A 128 16.43 32.11 -2.58
C LEU A 128 17.28 33.05 -3.43
N LYS A 129 17.52 32.72 -4.71
CA LYS A 129 18.20 33.63 -5.64
C LYS A 129 17.49 34.96 -5.75
N ALA A 130 16.17 34.95 -5.97
CA ALA A 130 15.38 36.18 -6.07
C ALA A 130 15.33 37.01 -4.77
N LYS A 131 15.66 36.43 -3.61
CA LYS A 131 15.66 37.13 -2.31
C LYS A 131 16.99 37.79 -1.99
N TYR A 132 18.10 37.23 -2.47
CA TYR A 132 19.45 37.62 -2.08
C TYR A 132 20.32 38.14 -3.24
N GLU A 133 19.81 38.12 -4.47
CA GLU A 133 20.31 38.84 -5.66
C GLU A 133 19.47 40.10 -5.89
#